data_AF-A0A931TA81-F1
#
_entry.id   AF-A0A931TA81-F1
#
_cell.length_a   1.000
_cell.length_b   1.000
_cell.length_c   1.000
_cell.angle_alpha   90.00
_cell.angle_beta   90.00
_cell.angle_gamma   90.00
#
_symmetry.space_group_name_H-M   'P 1'
#
loop_
_entity.id
_entity.type
_entity.pdbx_description
1 polymer ?
#
loop_
_entity_poly.entity_id
_entity_poly.type
_entity_poly.pdbx_seq_one_letter_code
_entity_poly.pdbx_strand_id
1 'polypeptide(L)'
;MFDIGLQEMVLIGVLALLVFGPSKLPELGRMVGRALREFRRASDEFRSTVETNLNLNEPDPVYTPGASAHPPAGMTSTESAPGSAVSTETLPSETEPATAGAAARPAGDTTTALATETEPSELREPAEPFCAQRGSRLFHRRECSWVARIGAADRVPLKSVAEAREQGFTTCPVCEPWEPG
;
A
#
# COMPACT_ATOMS: atom_id res chain seq x y z
N MET A 1 -14.74 18.03 -36.57
CA MET A 1 -14.74 18.09 -35.08
C MET A 1 -13.77 17.02 -34.63
N PHE A 2 -12.86 17.30 -33.69
CA PHE A 2 -11.72 16.41 -33.38
C PHE A 2 -12.16 14.96 -33.11
N ASP A 3 -11.78 14.06 -34.02
CA ASP A 3 -11.91 12.61 -33.89
C ASP A 3 -10.77 12.11 -32.97
N ILE A 4 -10.75 12.61 -31.73
CA ILE A 4 -9.84 12.11 -30.70
C ILE A 4 -10.45 10.81 -30.20
N GLY A 5 -9.99 9.72 -30.80
CA GLY A 5 -10.27 8.38 -30.36
C GLY A 5 -9.37 7.96 -29.20
N LEU A 6 -9.61 6.74 -28.73
CA LEU A 6 -8.74 6.10 -27.75
C LEU A 6 -7.31 5.97 -28.29
N GLN A 7 -7.13 5.83 -29.61
CA GLN A 7 -5.81 5.64 -30.23
C GLN A 7 -4.93 6.89 -30.10
N GLU A 8 -5.50 8.08 -30.33
CA GLU A 8 -4.83 9.37 -30.15
C GLU A 8 -4.48 9.60 -28.67
N MET A 9 -5.39 9.25 -27.75
CA MET A 9 -5.14 9.35 -26.30
C MET A 9 -4.00 8.43 -25.85
N VAL A 10 -3.94 7.20 -26.36
CA VAL A 10 -2.83 6.27 -26.07
C VAL A 10 -1.52 6.79 -26.64
N LEU A 11 -1.51 7.33 -27.88
CA LEU A 11 -0.30 7.87 -28.49
C LEU A 11 0.28 9.04 -27.67
N ILE A 12 -0.57 9.97 -27.23
CA ILE A 12 -0.17 11.10 -26.39
C ILE A 12 0.26 10.59 -25.01
N GLY A 13 -0.44 9.60 -24.45
CA GLY A 13 -0.09 8.95 -23.19
C GLY A 13 1.30 8.33 -23.22
N VAL A 14 1.65 7.61 -24.29
CA VAL A 14 3.00 7.04 -24.47
C VAL A 14 4.06 8.13 -24.58
N LEU A 15 3.78 9.21 -25.30
CA LEU A 15 4.73 10.33 -25.40
C LEU A 15 4.95 11.01 -24.04
N ALA A 16 3.87 11.22 -23.27
CA ALA A 16 3.96 11.74 -21.91
C ALA A 16 4.72 10.77 -20.98
N LEU A 17 4.48 9.47 -21.10
CA LEU A 17 5.20 8.42 -20.38
C LEU A 17 6.69 8.40 -20.73
N LEU A 18 7.08 8.75 -21.95
CA LEU A 18 8.48 8.81 -22.34
C LEU A 18 9.19 10.06 -21.79
N VAL A 19 8.50 11.20 -21.78
CA VAL A 19 9.04 12.47 -21.25
C VAL A 19 9.13 12.44 -19.72
N PHE A 20 8.06 12.02 -19.04
CA PHE A 20 7.97 12.04 -17.59
C PHE A 20 8.38 10.72 -16.93
N GLY A 21 8.26 9.60 -17.64
CA GLY A 21 8.52 8.25 -17.13
C GLY A 21 7.25 7.55 -16.57
N PRO A 22 7.13 6.22 -16.71
CA PRO A 22 5.99 5.44 -16.18
C PRO A 22 5.86 5.45 -14.67
N SER A 23 6.95 5.71 -13.95
CA SER A 23 6.95 5.80 -12.48
C SER A 23 6.47 7.16 -11.97
N LYS A 24 6.58 8.24 -12.77
CA LYS A 24 6.25 9.60 -12.33
C LYS A 24 4.78 9.95 -12.48
N LEU A 25 4.10 9.41 -13.50
CA LEU A 25 2.64 9.55 -13.65
C LEU A 25 1.83 9.06 -12.43
N PRO A 26 2.04 7.84 -11.88
CA PRO A 26 1.33 7.39 -10.69
C PRO A 26 1.71 8.18 -9.44
N GLU A 27 2.95 8.68 -9.35
CA GLU A 27 3.40 9.54 -8.27
C GLU A 27 2.66 10.89 -8.27
N LEU A 28 2.59 11.56 -9.43
CA LEU A 28 1.79 12.78 -9.65
C LEU A 28 0.30 12.53 -9.40
N GLY A 29 -0.24 11.40 -9.88
CA GLY A 29 -1.63 11.02 -9.65
C GLY A 29 -1.97 10.85 -8.17
N ARG A 30 -1.05 10.28 -7.37
CA ARG A 30 -1.22 10.17 -5.91
C ARG A 30 -1.19 11.54 -5.23
N MET A 31 -0.33 12.45 -5.67
CA MET A 31 -0.26 13.81 -5.14
C MET A 31 -1.54 14.60 -5.45
N VAL A 32 -1.97 14.61 -6.71
CA VAL A 32 -3.20 15.27 -7.15
C VAL A 32 -4.42 14.62 -6.51
N GLY A 33 -4.45 13.30 -6.38
CA GLY A 33 -5.55 12.57 -5.74
C GLY A 33 -5.75 12.94 -4.28
N ARG A 34 -4.66 13.09 -3.51
CA ARG A 34 -4.74 13.58 -2.13
C ARG A 34 -5.21 15.03 -2.05
N ALA A 35 -4.66 15.90 -2.90
CA ALA A 35 -5.08 17.29 -2.97
C ALA A 35 -6.57 17.42 -3.32
N LEU A 36 -7.06 16.61 -4.26
CA LEU A 36 -8.46 16.59 -4.65
C LEU A 36 -9.36 16.02 -3.55
N ARG A 37 -8.92 15.00 -2.81
CA ARG A 37 -9.64 14.45 -1.66
C ARG A 37 -9.79 15.48 -0.54
N GLU A 38 -8.72 16.20 -0.24
CA GLU A 38 -8.72 17.25 0.78
C GLU A 38 -9.57 18.45 0.33
N PHE A 39 -9.44 18.86 -0.94
CA PHE A 39 -10.27 19.91 -1.53
C PHE A 39 -11.76 19.56 -1.47
N ARG A 40 -12.11 18.30 -1.74
CA ARG A 40 -13.49 17.82 -1.70
C ARG A 40 -14.04 17.81 -0.27
N ARG A 41 -13.26 17.33 0.70
CA ARG A 41 -13.62 17.38 2.13
C ARG A 41 -13.81 18.81 2.62
N ALA A 42 -12.91 19.72 2.25
CA ALA A 42 -13.04 21.14 2.57
C ALA A 42 -14.29 21.73 1.91
N SER A 43 -14.54 21.42 0.64
CA SER A 43 -15.73 21.89 -0.09
C SER A 43 -17.04 21.39 0.55
N ASP A 44 -17.07 20.15 1.03
CA ASP A 44 -18.23 19.57 1.72
C ASP A 44 -18.48 20.26 3.07
N GLU A 45 -17.42 20.57 3.83
CA GLU A 45 -17.50 21.33 5.09
C GLU A 45 -18.00 22.76 4.86
N PHE A 46 -17.50 23.45 3.82
CA PHE A 46 -17.99 24.77 3.42
C PHE A 46 -19.46 24.71 3.04
N ARG A 47 -19.88 23.69 2.29
CA ARG A 47 -21.26 23.51 1.88
C ARG A 47 -22.18 23.30 3.09
N SER A 48 -21.80 22.43 4.02
CA SER A 48 -22.54 22.18 5.26
C SER A 48 -22.64 23.42 6.13
N THR A 49 -21.56 24.20 6.24
CA THR A 49 -21.54 25.48 6.97
C THR A 49 -22.49 26.48 6.32
N VAL A 50 -22.44 26.65 5.00
CA VAL A 50 -23.31 27.60 4.29
C VAL A 50 -24.77 27.18 4.40
N GLU A 51 -25.10 25.90 4.21
CA GLU A 51 -26.46 25.38 4.37
C GLU A 51 -26.96 25.59 5.81
N THR A 52 -26.15 25.30 6.83
CA THR A 52 -26.51 25.52 8.25
C THR A 52 -26.74 27.00 8.56
N ASN A 53 -25.89 27.90 8.06
CA ASN A 53 -26.02 29.35 8.31
C ASN A 53 -27.20 29.97 7.56
N LEU A 54 -27.55 29.47 6.38
CA LEU A 54 -28.72 29.93 5.62
C LEU A 54 -30.03 29.35 6.17
N ASN A 55 -30.01 28.15 6.77
CA ASN A 55 -31.20 27.51 7.34
C ASN A 55 -31.51 27.95 8.79
N LEU A 56 -30.67 28.78 9.42
CA LEU A 56 -30.89 29.38 10.74
C LEU A 56 -31.85 30.59 10.74
N ASN A 57 -32.37 31.00 9.57
CA ASN A 57 -33.38 32.06 9.46
C ASN A 57 -34.83 31.55 9.45
N GLU A 58 -35.06 30.26 9.70
CA GLU A 58 -36.41 29.74 9.94
C GLU A 58 -36.60 29.49 11.45
N PRO A 59 -37.56 30.18 12.11
CA PRO A 59 -37.78 30.03 13.54
C PRO A 59 -38.31 28.63 13.88
N ASP A 60 -37.70 27.98 14.87
CA ASP A 60 -38.18 26.73 15.48
C ASP A 60 -39.69 26.77 15.76
N PRO A 61 -40.47 25.71 15.45
CA PRO A 61 -41.78 25.56 16.05
C PRO A 61 -41.61 25.44 17.57
N VAL A 62 -42.10 26.46 18.28
CA VAL A 62 -42.12 26.56 19.73
C VAL A 62 -42.57 25.25 20.37
N TYR A 63 -41.63 24.57 21.04
CA TYR A 63 -41.91 23.43 21.90
C TYR A 63 -42.84 23.87 23.05
N THR A 64 -44.08 23.39 23.04
CA THR A 64 -45.06 23.63 24.11
C THR A 64 -44.94 22.51 25.14
N PRO A 65 -44.49 22.76 26.38
CA PRO A 65 -44.41 21.72 27.38
C PRO A 65 -45.79 21.52 28.02
N GLY A 66 -46.37 20.33 27.85
CA GLY A 66 -47.36 19.79 28.78
C GLY A 66 -48.60 19.16 28.15
N ALA A 67 -48.65 17.83 28.12
CA ALA A 67 -49.80 17.03 28.57
C ALA A 67 -49.52 15.51 28.48
N SER A 68 -49.40 14.88 29.66
CA SER A 68 -49.74 13.48 30.03
C SER A 68 -49.21 12.23 29.29
N ALA A 69 -48.38 11.48 30.04
CA ALA A 69 -48.59 10.10 30.50
C ALA A 69 -48.90 8.94 29.50
N HIS A 70 -47.99 7.96 29.40
CA HIS A 70 -48.07 6.59 30.01
C HIS A 70 -46.87 5.70 29.57
N PRO A 71 -46.35 4.74 30.39
CA PRO A 71 -45.24 3.79 30.06
C PRO A 71 -45.80 2.44 29.51
N PRO A 72 -45.03 1.42 28.99
CA PRO A 72 -43.89 0.78 29.66
C PRO A 72 -42.75 0.14 28.81
N ALA A 73 -41.67 -0.19 29.52
CA ALA A 73 -40.83 -1.40 29.45
C ALA A 73 -39.96 -1.75 28.22
N GLY A 74 -38.69 -2.06 28.55
CA GLY A 74 -37.72 -2.78 27.74
C GLY A 74 -36.79 -1.82 26.98
N MET A 75 -35.47 -1.93 26.97
CA MET A 75 -34.56 -3.01 27.32
C MET A 75 -33.18 -2.36 27.57
N THR A 76 -32.47 -2.91 28.54
CA THR A 76 -31.00 -2.98 28.71
C THR A 76 -30.20 -2.75 27.40
N SER A 77 -29.11 -1.99 27.36
CA SER A 77 -27.91 -2.22 28.17
C SER A 77 -27.03 -0.97 28.33
N THR A 78 -26.57 -0.79 29.57
CA THR A 78 -25.29 -0.23 29.99
C THR A 78 -24.14 -0.66 29.07
N GLU A 79 -23.20 0.25 28.76
CA GLU A 79 -21.81 0.17 29.25
C GLU A 79 -20.87 1.11 28.46
N SER A 80 -20.52 2.22 29.13
CA SER A 80 -19.18 2.79 29.27
C SER A 80 -18.28 2.96 28.03
N ALA A 81 -18.11 4.23 27.65
CA ALA A 81 -16.81 4.77 27.22
C ALA A 81 -15.85 4.87 28.44
N PRO A 82 -14.52 5.12 28.31
CA PRO A 82 -13.80 5.64 27.13
C PRO A 82 -12.42 4.99 26.86
N GLY A 83 -11.86 5.25 25.68
CA GLY A 83 -10.45 4.97 25.43
C GLY A 83 -10.01 5.35 24.01
N SER A 84 -9.34 6.50 23.92
CA SER A 84 -8.35 6.90 22.91
C SER A 84 -8.17 6.02 21.66
N ALA A 85 -8.30 6.61 20.47
CA ALA A 85 -7.12 7.17 19.80
C ALA A 85 -7.46 7.77 18.44
N VAL A 86 -6.95 8.99 18.27
CA VAL A 86 -6.56 9.65 17.03
C VAL A 86 -6.19 8.69 15.89
N SER A 87 -6.70 8.95 14.68
CA SER A 87 -6.13 8.43 13.43
C SER A 87 -5.91 9.58 12.46
N THR A 88 -4.68 10.07 12.53
CA THR A 88 -4.04 10.97 11.59
C THR A 88 -3.67 10.16 10.34
N GLU A 89 -4.42 10.29 9.25
CA GLU A 89 -3.99 9.73 7.96
C GLU A 89 -3.10 10.77 7.27
N THR A 90 -1.78 10.67 7.49
CA THR A 90 -0.78 11.33 6.65
C THR A 90 0.35 10.34 6.35
N LEU A 91 0.29 9.85 5.12
CA LEU A 91 1.39 9.32 4.29
C LEU A 91 2.76 9.98 4.54
N PRO A 92 3.88 9.27 4.33
CA PRO A 92 4.55 9.23 3.01
C PRO A 92 5.27 7.88 2.84
N SER A 93 6.13 7.53 1.89
CA SER A 93 7.01 8.20 0.95
C SER A 93 7.59 7.05 0.11
N GLU A 94 7.84 7.23 -1.18
CA GLU A 94 8.89 6.45 -1.85
C GLU A 94 9.79 7.41 -2.61
N THR A 95 11.09 7.25 -2.35
CA THR A 95 12.21 7.97 -2.91
C THR A 95 12.98 6.98 -3.78
N GLU A 96 12.97 7.24 -5.11
CA GLU A 96 14.10 7.13 -6.07
C GLU A 96 14.87 5.79 -6.26
N PRO A 97 15.83 5.70 -7.22
CA PRO A 97 15.67 5.84 -8.67
C PRO A 97 16.41 4.72 -9.45
N ALA A 98 16.47 4.86 -10.78
CA ALA A 98 17.26 4.05 -11.71
C ALA A 98 18.78 4.34 -11.64
N THR A 99 19.64 3.45 -12.17
CA THR A 99 20.64 3.73 -13.23
C THR A 99 21.22 2.42 -13.83
N ALA A 100 21.56 2.50 -15.12
CA ALA A 100 21.95 1.47 -16.08
C ALA A 100 23.42 0.99 -16.02
N GLY A 101 23.70 -0.13 -16.72
CA GLY A 101 25.03 -0.59 -17.13
C GLY A 101 24.97 -1.82 -18.04
N ALA A 102 25.61 -1.75 -19.22
CA ALA A 102 25.42 -2.55 -20.42
C ALA A 102 26.22 -3.87 -20.52
N ALA A 103 25.81 -4.79 -21.42
CA ALA A 103 26.61 -5.39 -22.52
C ALA A 103 25.99 -6.72 -23.04
N ALA A 104 26.42 -7.15 -24.23
CA ALA A 104 25.67 -7.91 -25.24
C ALA A 104 26.01 -9.42 -25.38
N ARG A 105 24.97 -10.24 -25.73
CA ARG A 105 24.82 -11.38 -26.71
C ARG A 105 25.78 -12.61 -26.66
N PRO A 106 25.51 -13.79 -27.31
CA PRO A 106 24.48 -14.17 -28.33
C PRO A 106 23.66 -15.47 -28.03
N ALA A 107 22.44 -15.65 -28.58
CA ALA A 107 21.99 -16.41 -29.77
C ALA A 107 22.13 -17.96 -29.75
N GLY A 108 21.04 -18.66 -30.12
CA GLY A 108 20.88 -20.12 -30.30
C GLY A 108 20.21 -20.79 -29.09
N ASP A 109 19.18 -21.63 -29.16
CA ASP A 109 18.62 -22.38 -30.29
C ASP A 109 17.17 -22.77 -29.99
N THR A 110 16.41 -22.97 -31.06
CA THR A 110 15.10 -23.62 -31.09
C THR A 110 15.21 -25.07 -30.62
N THR A 111 14.30 -25.55 -29.77
CA THR A 111 13.67 -26.90 -29.90
C THR A 111 12.49 -27.03 -28.94
N THR A 112 11.33 -27.20 -29.54
CA THR A 112 10.15 -27.87 -28.98
C THR A 112 10.53 -29.30 -28.55
N ALA A 113 10.29 -29.65 -27.29
CA ALA A 113 10.09 -31.04 -26.90
C ALA A 113 9.05 -31.14 -25.78
N LEU A 114 8.02 -31.92 -26.09
CA LEU A 114 6.94 -32.38 -25.23
C LEU A 114 7.46 -33.11 -23.97
N ALA A 115 6.64 -32.99 -22.92
CA ALA A 115 6.27 -34.00 -21.93
C ALA A 115 7.38 -34.73 -21.17
N THR A 116 7.30 -34.71 -19.83
CA THR A 116 7.32 -35.91 -18.96
C THR A 116 7.04 -35.45 -17.53
N GLU A 117 5.87 -35.83 -17.01
CA GLU A 117 5.63 -36.01 -15.57
C GLU A 117 6.60 -37.08 -15.06
N THR A 118 7.18 -36.94 -13.85
CA THR A 118 7.44 -38.04 -12.88
C THR A 118 8.40 -37.59 -11.77
N GLU A 119 7.79 -37.46 -10.59
CA GLU A 119 8.27 -37.77 -9.22
C GLU A 119 9.28 -36.92 -8.41
N PRO A 120 9.10 -36.92 -7.07
CA PRO A 120 9.66 -35.97 -6.12
C PRO A 120 10.99 -36.49 -5.54
N SER A 121 12.08 -35.77 -5.78
CA SER A 121 13.39 -36.09 -5.19
C SER A 121 13.61 -35.29 -3.91
N GLU A 122 13.25 -35.88 -2.79
CA GLU A 122 13.58 -35.47 -1.42
C GLU A 122 15.09 -35.52 -1.13
N LEU A 123 15.86 -34.54 -1.63
CA LEU A 123 17.19 -34.19 -1.08
C LEU A 123 17.69 -32.83 -1.57
N ARG A 124 16.78 -31.87 -1.81
CA ARG A 124 17.18 -30.47 -1.95
C ARG A 124 17.20 -29.89 -0.55
N GLU A 125 18.39 -29.66 0.00
CA GLU A 125 18.61 -28.94 1.26
C GLU A 125 17.60 -27.79 1.39
N PRO A 126 16.95 -27.60 2.55
CA PRO A 126 15.96 -26.55 2.71
C PRO A 126 16.65 -25.22 2.36
N ALA A 127 16.24 -24.64 1.24
CA ALA A 127 16.80 -23.39 0.76
C ALA A 127 16.69 -22.37 1.90
N GLU A 128 17.84 -21.93 2.42
CA GLU A 128 17.94 -21.13 3.65
C GLU A 128 16.88 -20.03 3.64
N PRO A 129 15.86 -20.11 4.51
CA PRO A 129 14.59 -19.40 4.33
C PRO A 129 14.72 -17.89 4.54
N PHE A 130 15.85 -17.46 5.09
CA PHE A 130 16.15 -16.07 5.39
C PHE A 130 17.43 -15.60 4.69
N CYS A 131 17.47 -14.31 4.36
CA CYS A 131 18.58 -13.64 3.72
C CYS A 131 18.76 -12.26 4.34
N ALA A 132 19.97 -11.94 4.78
CA ALA A 132 20.36 -10.58 5.13
C ALA A 132 21.19 -9.94 4.00
N GLN A 133 21.34 -8.62 4.05
CA GLN A 133 22.25 -7.90 3.16
C GLN A 133 23.52 -7.50 3.90
N ARG A 134 24.67 -7.72 3.26
CA ARG A 134 25.98 -7.27 3.73
C ARG A 134 25.98 -5.74 3.85
N GLY A 135 26.27 -5.23 5.05
CA GLY A 135 26.27 -3.79 5.35
C GLY A 135 24.92 -3.21 5.78
N SER A 136 23.84 -4.00 5.77
CA SER A 136 22.59 -3.64 6.42
C SER A 136 22.45 -4.38 7.76
N ARG A 137 21.59 -3.86 8.65
CA ARG A 137 21.21 -4.54 9.90
C ARG A 137 19.87 -5.24 9.79
N LEU A 138 19.38 -5.49 8.57
CA LEU A 138 18.06 -6.07 8.33
C LEU A 138 18.19 -7.46 7.71
N PHE A 139 17.37 -8.40 8.17
CA PHE A 139 17.17 -9.69 7.50
C PHE A 139 15.74 -9.82 6.96
N HIS A 140 15.61 -10.56 5.87
CA HIS A 140 14.38 -10.73 5.09
C HIS A 140 14.10 -12.22 4.89
N ARG A 141 12.85 -12.59 4.60
CA ARG A 141 12.54 -13.91 4.04
C ARG A 141 12.92 -13.96 2.56
N ARG A 142 13.23 -15.15 2.03
CA ARG A 142 13.48 -15.34 0.58
C ARG A 142 12.34 -14.85 -0.30
N GLU A 143 11.10 -14.90 0.19
CA GLU A 143 9.89 -14.47 -0.50
C GLU A 143 9.66 -12.94 -0.48
N CYS A 144 10.50 -12.17 0.22
CA CYS A 144 10.41 -10.72 0.23
C CYS A 144 10.77 -10.14 -1.15
N SER A 145 9.89 -9.29 -1.69
CA SER A 145 10.10 -8.60 -2.99
C SER A 145 11.40 -7.79 -3.04
N TRP A 146 11.88 -7.32 -1.88
CA TRP A 146 13.12 -6.57 -1.79
C TRP A 146 14.37 -7.45 -1.96
N VAL A 147 14.31 -8.73 -1.59
CA VAL A 147 15.43 -9.68 -1.73
C VAL A 147 15.83 -9.86 -3.19
N ALA A 148 14.89 -9.73 -4.13
CA ALA A 148 15.19 -9.77 -5.56
C ALA A 148 16.17 -8.65 -6.01
N ARG A 149 16.24 -7.54 -5.26
CA ARG A 149 17.13 -6.39 -5.55
C ARG A 149 18.51 -6.52 -4.91
N ILE A 150 18.66 -7.39 -3.91
CA ILE A 150 19.97 -7.64 -3.27
C ILE A 150 20.83 -8.42 -4.25
N GLY A 151 21.99 -7.88 -4.63
CA GLY A 151 22.98 -8.58 -5.46
C GLY A 151 23.46 -9.86 -4.79
N ALA A 152 23.72 -10.93 -5.57
CA ALA A 152 24.08 -12.24 -5.02
C ALA A 152 25.33 -12.20 -4.11
N ALA A 153 26.28 -11.29 -4.39
CA ALA A 153 27.49 -11.11 -3.60
C ALA A 153 27.24 -10.50 -2.21
N ASP A 154 26.14 -9.76 -2.05
CA ASP A 154 25.78 -9.10 -0.80
C ASP A 154 24.79 -9.92 0.03
N ARG A 155 24.36 -11.09 -0.45
CA ARG A 155 23.43 -11.96 0.27
C ARG A 155 24.16 -12.76 1.33
N VAL A 156 23.71 -12.62 2.58
CA VAL A 156 24.14 -13.47 3.69
C VAL A 156 23.00 -14.43 4.01
N PRO A 157 23.16 -15.73 3.71
CA PRO A 157 22.12 -16.70 4.02
C PRO A 157 22.01 -16.93 5.52
N LEU A 158 20.78 -17.15 5.99
CA LEU A 158 20.46 -17.36 7.39
C LEU A 158 19.51 -18.56 7.52
N LYS A 159 19.80 -19.46 8.46
CA LYS A 159 19.02 -20.70 8.64
C LYS A 159 17.83 -20.49 9.57
N SER A 160 17.97 -19.56 10.52
CA SER A 160 16.92 -19.26 11.50
C SER A 160 16.90 -17.79 11.91
N VAL A 161 15.78 -17.39 12.51
CA VAL A 161 15.63 -16.05 13.09
C VAL A 161 16.51 -15.87 14.34
N ALA A 162 16.72 -16.94 15.11
CA ALA A 162 17.59 -16.90 16.29
C ALA A 162 19.03 -16.54 15.88
N GLU A 163 19.55 -17.23 14.86
CA GLU A 163 20.88 -16.97 14.29
C GLU A 163 20.99 -15.53 13.76
N ALA A 164 19.94 -15.01 13.11
CA ALA A 164 19.91 -13.63 12.62
C ALA A 164 20.03 -12.61 13.78
N ARG A 165 19.34 -12.86 14.89
CA ARG A 165 19.36 -11.99 16.08
C ARG A 165 20.70 -12.07 16.82
N GLU A 166 21.30 -13.26 16.91
CA GLU A 166 22.64 -13.45 17.47
C GLU A 166 23.70 -12.68 16.67
N GLN A 167 23.55 -12.63 15.34
CA GLN A 167 24.41 -11.85 14.45
C GLN A 167 24.08 -10.34 14.44
N GLY A 168 23.12 -9.89 15.26
CA GLY A 168 22.76 -8.48 15.42
C GLY A 168 21.91 -7.91 14.28
N PHE A 169 21.26 -8.77 13.48
CA PHE A 169 20.27 -8.35 12.49
C PHE A 169 18.88 -8.19 13.13
N THR A 170 18.17 -7.17 12.68
CA THR A 170 16.79 -6.85 13.01
C THR A 170 15.87 -7.36 11.90
N THR A 171 14.63 -7.71 12.26
CA THR A 171 13.61 -8.06 11.27
C THR A 171 13.31 -6.88 10.35
N CYS A 172 13.11 -7.16 9.06
CA CYS A 172 12.58 -6.18 8.13
C CYS A 172 11.10 -5.87 8.45
N PRO A 173 10.71 -4.60 8.67
CA PRO A 173 9.33 -4.21 9.00
C PRO A 173 8.33 -4.51 7.87
N VAL A 174 8.80 -4.66 6.63
CA VAL A 174 7.98 -5.06 5.48
C VAL A 174 7.69 -6.57 5.48
N CYS A 175 8.55 -7.37 6.12
CA CYS A 175 8.39 -8.83 6.24
C CYS A 175 7.63 -9.22 7.53
N GLU A 176 7.05 -8.25 8.23
CA GLU A 176 6.58 -8.37 9.61
C GLU A 176 5.05 -8.54 9.71
N PRO A 177 4.47 -9.65 9.20
CA PRO A 177 3.27 -10.22 9.80
C PRO A 177 3.62 -11.60 10.37
N TRP A 178 4.31 -11.63 11.52
CA TRP A 178 4.53 -12.88 12.27
C TRP A 178 4.88 -12.59 13.74
N GLU A 179 3.84 -12.66 14.57
CA GLU A 179 3.92 -13.20 15.93
C GLU A 179 2.66 -14.09 16.13
N PRO A 180 2.73 -15.41 15.93
CA PRO A 180 1.87 -16.33 16.64
C PRO A 180 2.49 -16.50 18.02
N GLY A 181 2.00 -15.70 18.97
CA GLY A 181 2.09 -16.02 20.40
C GLY A 181 1.14 -17.16 20.75
#